data_AF-A0A7S2EJT0-F1
#
_entry.id   AF-A0A7S2EJT0-F1
#
_cell.length_a   1.000
_cell.length_b   1.000
_cell.length_c   1.000
_cell.angle_alpha   90.00
_cell.angle_beta   90.00
_cell.angle_gamma   90.00
#
_symmetry.space_group_name_H-M   'P 1'
#
loop_
_entity.id
_entity.type
_entity.pdbx_description
1 polymer ?
#
loop_
_entity_poly.entity_id
_entity_poly.type
_entity_poly.pdbx_seq_one_letter_code
_entity_poly.pdbx_strand_id
1 'polypeptide(L)'
;DTHHLTPRTSYGTQKAICELLIDDYSRKGYLDGISVRFPTISIRPGKPNKAASSFISGIMREPLSGVEAVCPVTRDVRHPVASPRKAVEYLVTAASVDKDRLVAGGTRSFTMPGI
;
A
#
# COMPACT_ATOMS: atom_id res chain seq x y z
N ASP A 1 22.10 -12.00 0.45
CA ASP A 1 21.16 -10.86 0.39
C ASP A 1 20.66 -10.74 -1.05
N THR A 2 19.38 -11.06 -1.30
CA THR A 2 18.81 -11.20 -2.66
C THR A 2 17.58 -10.33 -2.90
N HIS A 3 17.14 -9.54 -1.91
CA HIS A 3 15.95 -8.72 -2.01
C HIS A 3 16.32 -7.24 -1.97
N HIS A 4 16.28 -6.57 -3.14
CA HIS A 4 16.68 -5.16 -3.27
C HIS A 4 15.49 -4.23 -3.48
N LEU A 5 15.38 -3.19 -2.66
CA LEU A 5 14.44 -2.09 -2.88
C LEU A 5 15.06 -1.09 -3.87
N THR A 6 14.54 -1.03 -5.09
CA THR A 6 15.05 -0.16 -6.17
C THR A 6 14.03 0.90 -6.62
N PRO A 7 13.50 1.75 -5.71
CA PRO A 7 12.53 2.76 -6.07
C PRO A 7 13.13 3.84 -6.97
N ARG A 8 12.32 4.35 -7.93
CA ARG A 8 12.69 5.43 -8.85
C ARG A 8 12.01 6.77 -8.54
N THR A 9 11.47 6.92 -7.33
CA THR A 9 10.78 8.15 -6.89
C THR A 9 11.20 8.50 -5.47
N SER A 10 11.25 9.79 -5.12
CA SER A 10 11.59 10.23 -3.76
C SER A 10 10.65 9.63 -2.71
N TYR A 11 9.36 9.55 -3.01
CA TYR A 11 8.38 8.90 -2.14
C TYR A 11 8.71 7.42 -1.92
N GLY A 12 8.99 6.68 -2.99
CA GLY A 12 9.38 5.26 -2.91
C GLY A 12 10.67 5.07 -2.13
N THR A 13 11.69 5.91 -2.36
CA THR A 13 12.96 5.89 -1.61
C THR A 13 12.74 6.11 -0.13
N GLN A 14 11.94 7.11 0.25
CA GLN A 14 11.61 7.37 1.66
C GLN A 14 10.89 6.19 2.31
N LYS A 15 9.92 5.57 1.61
CA LYS A 15 9.23 4.38 2.12
C LYS A 15 10.15 3.17 2.26
N ALA A 16 11.07 2.96 1.32
CA ALA A 16 12.08 1.92 1.42
C ALA A 16 13.01 2.12 2.63
N ILE A 17 13.42 3.36 2.90
CA ILE A 17 14.20 3.69 4.11
C ILE A 17 13.40 3.35 5.38
N CYS A 18 12.11 3.68 5.44
CA CYS A 18 11.27 3.33 6.58
C CYS A 18 11.19 1.81 6.82
N GLU A 19 11.05 1.01 5.76
CA GLU A 19 11.00 -0.45 5.88
C GLU A 19 12.31 -1.01 6.46
N LEU A 20 13.46 -0.52 5.97
CA LEU A 20 14.77 -0.93 6.48
C LEU A 20 14.97 -0.52 7.95
N LEU A 21 14.52 0.67 8.34
CA LEU A 21 14.60 1.14 9.73
C LEU A 21 13.72 0.31 10.67
N ILE A 22 12.49 -0.03 10.25
CA ILE A 22 11.58 -0.87 11.03
C ILE A 22 12.18 -2.25 11.23
N ASP A 23 12.79 -2.83 10.19
CA ASP A 23 13.43 -4.14 10.28
C ASP A 23 14.65 -4.12 11.22
N ASP A 24 15.55 -3.13 11.07
CA ASP A 24 16.72 -2.97 11.94
C ASP A 24 16.34 -2.74 13.41
N TYR A 25 15.34 -1.88 13.65
CA TYR A 25 14.87 -1.59 15.01
C TYR A 25 14.14 -2.78 15.64
N SER A 26 13.42 -3.57 14.84
CA SER A 26 12.81 -4.80 15.30
C SER A 26 13.85 -5.86 15.68
N ARG A 27 14.87 -6.04 14.85
CA ARG A 27 15.99 -6.95 15.13
C ARG A 27 16.78 -6.55 16.38
N LYS A 28 16.89 -5.25 16.65
CA LYS A 28 17.53 -4.70 17.88
C LYS A 28 16.61 -4.76 19.12
N GLY A 29 15.34 -5.13 18.97
CA GLY A 29 14.37 -5.18 20.06
C GLY A 29 13.87 -3.80 20.52
N TYR A 30 14.07 -2.74 19.73
CA TYR A 30 13.59 -1.39 20.06
C TYR A 30 12.08 -1.23 19.85
N LEU A 31 11.52 -2.00 18.92
CA LEU A 31 10.10 -2.10 18.65
C LEU A 31 9.80 -3.50 18.09
N ASP A 32 8.54 -3.84 17.93
CA ASP A 32 8.12 -5.07 17.29
C ASP A 32 7.20 -4.76 16.09
N GLY A 33 7.84 -4.37 14.99
CA GLY A 33 7.21 -3.73 13.85
C GLY A 33 6.99 -4.64 12.66
N ILE A 34 5.98 -4.28 11.86
CA ILE A 34 5.67 -4.87 10.55
C ILE A 34 5.40 -3.71 9.59
N SER A 35 5.93 -3.81 8.37
CA SER A 35 5.62 -2.90 7.28
C SER A 35 4.61 -3.54 6.33
N VAL A 36 3.55 -2.79 5.98
CA VAL A 36 2.56 -3.22 4.98
C VAL A 36 2.55 -2.26 3.80
N ARG A 37 2.66 -2.80 2.59
CA ARG A 37 2.51 -2.03 1.35
C ARG A 37 1.11 -2.22 0.82
N PHE A 38 0.32 -1.16 0.85
CA PHE A 38 -1.05 -1.19 0.33
C PHE A 38 -1.06 -1.16 -1.21
N PRO A 39 -2.02 -1.86 -1.84
CA PRO A 39 -2.44 -1.50 -3.19
C PRO A 39 -3.12 -0.11 -3.18
N THR A 40 -3.59 0.36 -4.33
CA THR A 40 -4.34 1.63 -4.34
C THR A 40 -5.67 1.48 -3.63
N ILE A 41 -5.82 2.22 -2.52
CA ILE A 41 -7.06 2.24 -1.75
C ILE A 41 -8.09 3.15 -2.42
N SER A 42 -9.20 2.57 -2.87
CA SER A 42 -10.33 3.23 -3.56
C SER A 42 -11.64 2.54 -3.17
N ILE A 43 -12.80 3.20 -3.15
CA ILE A 43 -13.08 4.60 -3.47
C ILE A 43 -12.87 5.45 -2.22
N ARG A 44 -11.99 6.46 -2.31
CA ARG A 44 -11.80 7.41 -1.20
C ARG A 44 -12.86 8.53 -1.26
N PRO A 45 -13.42 8.95 -0.12
CA PRO A 45 -14.28 10.13 -0.06
C PRO A 45 -13.46 11.42 -0.31
N GLY A 46 -14.13 12.49 -0.74
CA GLY A 46 -13.51 13.81 -0.95
C GLY A 46 -12.97 14.04 -2.36
N LYS A 47 -12.47 15.25 -2.65
CA LYS A 47 -11.97 15.61 -3.99
C LYS A 47 -10.74 14.77 -4.41
N PRO A 48 -10.53 14.51 -5.71
CA PRO A 48 -9.29 13.89 -6.19
C PRO A 48 -8.06 14.66 -5.67
N ASN A 49 -7.06 13.95 -5.18
CA ASN A 49 -5.77 14.54 -4.80
C ASN A 49 -4.75 14.42 -5.95
N LYS A 50 -3.58 15.05 -5.80
CA LYS A 50 -2.51 15.01 -6.81
C LYS A 50 -1.79 13.65 -6.93
N ALA A 51 -2.31 12.58 -6.32
CA ALA A 51 -1.70 11.27 -6.43
C ALA A 51 -1.97 10.68 -7.82
N ALA A 52 -0.97 10.03 -8.43
CA ALA A 52 -1.10 9.39 -9.74
C ALA A 52 -2.25 8.36 -9.81
N SER A 53 -2.66 7.79 -8.67
CA SER A 53 -3.76 6.84 -8.56
C SER A 53 -5.12 7.46 -8.22
N SER A 54 -5.21 8.79 -8.11
CA SER A 54 -6.45 9.47 -7.72
C SER A 54 -7.55 9.34 -8.77
N PHE A 55 -7.18 9.18 -10.05
CA PHE A 55 -8.14 8.96 -11.14
C PHE A 55 -8.95 7.67 -10.94
N ILE A 56 -8.39 6.64 -10.28
CA ILE A 56 -9.08 5.37 -10.03
C ILE A 56 -10.32 5.58 -9.16
N SER A 57 -10.20 6.38 -8.09
CA SER A 57 -11.38 6.78 -7.30
C SER A 57 -12.31 7.68 -8.13
N GLY A 58 -11.74 8.54 -8.97
CA GLY A 58 -12.48 9.50 -9.79
C GLY A 58 -13.45 8.85 -10.80
N ILE A 59 -12.96 7.88 -11.57
CA ILE A 59 -13.77 7.17 -12.58
C ILE A 59 -14.94 6.37 -12.00
N MET A 60 -14.91 6.07 -10.70
CA MET A 60 -16.00 5.38 -10.01
C MET A 60 -16.95 6.35 -9.29
N ARG A 61 -16.43 7.37 -8.62
CA ARG A 61 -17.23 8.24 -7.74
C ARG A 61 -17.95 9.36 -8.49
N GLU A 62 -17.31 9.98 -9.45
CA GLU A 62 -17.83 11.14 -10.17
C GLU A 62 -19.13 10.79 -10.93
N PRO A 63 -19.23 9.63 -11.63
CA PRO A 63 -20.47 9.20 -12.26
C PRO A 63 -21.62 8.98 -11.28
N LEU A 64 -21.34 8.55 -10.05
CA LEU A 64 -22.36 8.41 -9.00
C LEU A 64 -22.96 9.75 -8.57
N SER A 65 -22.29 10.86 -8.89
CA SER A 65 -22.76 12.24 -8.65
C SER A 65 -23.23 12.94 -9.94
N GLY A 66 -23.40 12.20 -11.05
CA GLY A 66 -23.76 12.77 -12.35
C GLY A 66 -22.65 13.60 -13.00
N VAL A 67 -21.40 13.49 -12.53
CA VAL A 67 -20.24 14.20 -13.08
C VAL A 67 -19.51 13.26 -14.03
N GLU A 68 -19.21 13.74 -15.24
CA GLU A 68 -18.42 12.98 -16.22
C GLU A 68 -17.00 12.73 -15.69
N ALA A 69 -16.50 11.49 -15.87
CA ALA A 69 -15.16 11.10 -15.48
C ALA A 69 -14.33 10.66 -16.70
N VAL A 70 -13.21 11.33 -16.92
CA VAL A 70 -12.26 10.98 -17.98
C VAL A 70 -11.28 9.93 -17.46
N CYS A 71 -11.21 8.78 -18.12
CA CYS A 71 -10.20 7.75 -17.86
C CYS A 71 -8.90 8.12 -18.60
N PRO A 72 -7.81 8.50 -17.90
CA PRO A 72 -6.59 8.99 -18.54
C PRO A 72 -5.69 7.85 -19.06
N VAL A 73 -6.14 6.60 -18.94
CA VAL A 73 -5.39 5.41 -19.30
C VAL A 73 -6.21 4.50 -20.21
N THR A 74 -5.50 3.66 -20.96
CA THR A 74 -6.10 2.65 -21.83
C THR A 74 -6.71 1.51 -21.02
N ARG A 75 -7.59 0.73 -21.64
CA ARG A 75 -8.36 -0.35 -20.95
C ARG A 75 -7.54 -1.58 -20.58
N ASP A 76 -6.33 -1.72 -21.14
CA ASP A 76 -5.38 -2.79 -20.86
C ASP A 76 -4.53 -2.54 -19.61
N VAL A 77 -4.54 -1.31 -19.07
CA VAL A 77 -3.82 -1.00 -17.83
C VAL A 77 -4.41 -1.78 -16.66
N ARG A 78 -3.59 -2.66 -16.08
CA ARG A 78 -3.88 -3.40 -14.85
C ARG A 78 -3.26 -2.65 -13.67
N HIS A 79 -4.06 -2.36 -12.65
CA HIS A 79 -3.58 -1.70 -11.45
C HIS A 79 -4.26 -2.30 -10.22
N PRO A 80 -3.51 -2.80 -9.22
CA PRO A 80 -4.10 -3.45 -8.07
C PRO A 80 -4.82 -2.44 -7.18
N VAL A 81 -6.06 -2.76 -6.80
CA VAL A 81 -6.89 -1.91 -5.94
C VAL A 81 -7.44 -2.66 -4.74
N ALA A 82 -7.73 -1.94 -3.66
CA ALA A 82 -8.48 -2.48 -2.52
C ALA A 82 -9.39 -1.41 -1.91
N SER A 83 -10.42 -1.86 -1.18
CA SER A 83 -11.34 -0.95 -0.48
C SER A 83 -10.73 -0.39 0.81
N PRO A 84 -11.22 0.75 1.32
CA PRO A 84 -10.84 1.24 2.65
C PRO A 84 -11.08 0.20 3.75
N ARG A 85 -12.15 -0.59 3.65
CA ARG A 85 -12.44 -1.68 4.59
C ARG A 85 -11.33 -2.74 4.56
N LYS A 86 -10.87 -3.13 3.37
CA LYS A 86 -9.75 -4.07 3.21
C LYS A 86 -8.45 -3.50 3.78
N ALA A 87 -8.18 -2.20 3.62
CA ALA A 87 -7.02 -1.56 4.23
C ALA A 87 -7.03 -1.69 5.77
N VAL A 88 -8.20 -1.51 6.40
CA VAL A 88 -8.35 -1.73 7.85
C VAL A 88 -8.13 -3.19 8.21
N GLU A 89 -8.73 -4.14 7.48
CA GLU A 89 -8.52 -5.58 7.69
C GLU A 89 -7.04 -5.97 7.61
N TYR A 90 -6.29 -5.42 6.64
CA TYR A 90 -4.85 -5.66 6.51
C TYR A 90 -4.06 -5.15 7.72
N LEU A 91 -4.38 -3.95 8.22
CA LEU A 91 -3.73 -3.40 9.40
C LEU A 91 -4.04 -4.22 10.66
N VAL A 92 -5.31 -4.57 10.87
CA VAL A 92 -5.73 -5.40 12.01
C VAL A 92 -5.06 -6.76 11.95
N THR A 93 -5.02 -7.39 10.76
CA THR A 93 -4.35 -8.67 10.56
C THR A 93 -2.87 -8.56 10.86
N ALA A 94 -2.16 -7.59 10.26
CA ALA A 94 -0.74 -7.38 10.51
C ALA A 94 -0.45 -7.15 12.00
N ALA A 95 -1.28 -6.36 12.69
CA ALA A 95 -1.12 -6.13 14.13
C ALA A 95 -1.35 -7.37 15.01
N SER A 96 -2.11 -8.35 14.52
CA SER A 96 -2.53 -9.54 15.29
C SER A 96 -1.71 -10.79 15.01
N VAL A 97 -0.86 -10.81 13.97
CA VAL A 97 -0.06 -11.99 13.62
C VAL A 97 1.08 -12.17 14.64
N ASP A 98 1.35 -13.43 14.97
CA ASP A 98 2.56 -13.84 15.71
C ASP A 98 3.80 -13.53 14.87
N LYS A 99 4.55 -12.52 15.31
CA LYS A 99 5.69 -11.98 14.55
C LYS A 99 6.91 -12.86 14.64
N ASP A 100 7.06 -13.68 15.68
CA ASP A 100 8.16 -14.63 15.78
C ASP A 100 8.05 -15.69 14.69
N ARG A 101 6.82 -16.05 14.30
CA ARG A 101 6.56 -16.90 13.13
C ARG A 101 6.83 -16.22 11.79
N LEU A 102 6.70 -14.89 11.70
CA LEU A 102 7.01 -14.14 10.48
C LEU A 102 8.52 -13.97 10.26
N VAL A 103 9.30 -13.82 11.34
CA VAL A 103 10.76 -13.66 11.29
C VAL A 103 11.47 -14.88 10.71
N ALA A 104 10.91 -16.09 10.90
CA ALA A 104 11.41 -17.31 10.27
C ALA A 104 11.47 -17.23 8.73
N GLY A 105 10.68 -16.33 8.12
CA GLY A 105 10.65 -16.07 6.67
C GLY A 105 11.60 -14.97 6.17
N GLY A 106 12.37 -14.31 7.06
CA GLY A 106 13.44 -13.39 6.67
C GLY A 106 13.04 -11.95 6.31
N THR A 107 11.77 -11.56 6.39
CA THR A 107 11.33 -10.16 6.22
C THR A 107 10.07 -9.84 7.03
N ARG A 108 10.00 -8.61 7.55
CA ARG A 108 8.83 -8.03 8.23
C ARG A 108 8.03 -7.08 7.33
N SER A 109 8.32 -7.07 6.03
CA SER A 109 7.69 -6.15 5.06
C SER A 109 6.89 -6.91 4.01
N PHE A 110 5.57 -6.65 3.94
CA PHE A 110 4.63 -7.44 3.14
C PHE A 110 3.83 -6.57 2.16
N THR A 111 3.70 -7.03 0.92
CA THR A 111 2.76 -6.46 -0.05
C THR A 111 1.37 -7.04 0.17
N MET A 112 0.40 -6.19 0.45
CA MET A 112 -0.98 -6.62 0.67
C MET A 112 -1.68 -6.94 -0.64
N PRO A 113 -2.58 -7.93 -0.66
CA PRO A 113 -3.29 -8.30 -1.87
C PRO A 113 -4.18 -7.15 -2.38
N GLY A 114 -4.23 -6.99 -3.69
CA GLY A 114 -5.21 -6.18 -4.40
C GLY A 114 -6.01 -7.06 -5.36
N ILE A 115 -7.17 -6.57 -5.79
CA ILE A 115 -7.96 -7.13 -6.89
C ILE A 115 -7.50 -6.49 -8.20
#